data_AF-A0A2M8C897-F1
#
_entry.id   AF-A0A2M8C897-F1
#
_cell.length_a   1.000
_cell.length_b   1.000
_cell.length_c   1.000
_cell.angle_alpha   90.00
_cell.angle_beta   90.00
_cell.angle_gamma   90.00
#
_symmetry.space_group_name_H-M   'P 1'
#
loop_
_entity.id
_entity.type
_entity.pdbx_description
1 polymer ?
#
loop_
_entity_poly.entity_id
_entity_poly.type
_entity_poly.pdbx_seq_one_letter_code
_entity_poly.pdbx_strand_id
1 'polypeptide(L)'
;MSIIFKHARQLVVEIDEFINTAEKGVLVFKEGVLNYLNNEKESFADKISDIDRLEATADRLQRKIDDEAYQHSLLPQSISDVVSMLDRVDELIDIAKDNLYLFELELPFFPENIRNEYIRLTTTSVEAALCVIPAVRTYFREPVQVRDMLTKVYFYESETDKISRNIKRKLFHEMHELDLAQKIHLRYFALHIESISDKAQELADALTIMALKINI
;
A
#
# COMPACT_ATOMS: atom_id res chain seq x y z
N MET A 1 1.24 -26.28 -28.48
CA MET A 1 1.75 -25.91 -27.15
C MET A 1 0.94 -26.67 -26.12
N SER A 2 1.59 -27.28 -25.12
CA SER A 2 0.90 -28.01 -24.04
C SER A 2 -0.07 -27.07 -23.29
N ILE A 3 -1.23 -27.60 -22.87
CA ILE A 3 -2.27 -26.87 -22.11
C ILE A 3 -1.65 -26.18 -20.88
N ILE A 4 -0.71 -26.85 -20.21
CA ILE A 4 0.03 -26.34 -19.04
C ILE A 4 0.76 -25.02 -19.35
N PHE A 5 1.37 -24.89 -20.53
CA PHE A 5 2.06 -23.66 -20.93
C PHE A 5 1.10 -22.49 -21.18
N LYS A 6 -0.14 -22.77 -21.58
CA LYS A 6 -1.17 -21.74 -21.79
C LYS A 6 -1.67 -21.18 -20.45
N HIS A 7 -1.91 -22.04 -19.47
CA HIS A 7 -2.32 -21.63 -18.11
C HIS A 7 -1.22 -20.83 -17.41
N ALA A 8 0.03 -21.29 -17.46
CA ALA A 8 1.15 -20.54 -16.85
C ALA A 8 1.31 -19.13 -17.43
N ARG A 9 1.12 -18.95 -18.75
CA ARG A 9 1.17 -17.63 -19.37
C ARG A 9 0.01 -16.73 -18.92
N GLN A 10 -1.19 -17.29 -18.79
CA GLN A 10 -2.36 -16.55 -18.35
C GLN A 10 -2.20 -16.06 -16.91
N LEU A 11 -1.73 -16.93 -16.02
CA LEU A 11 -1.46 -16.60 -14.61
C LEU A 11 -0.47 -15.44 -14.46
N VAL A 12 0.59 -15.41 -15.27
CA VAL A 12 1.56 -14.31 -15.27
C VAL A 12 0.92 -12.97 -15.66
N VAL A 13 0.01 -12.98 -16.64
CA VAL A 13 -0.72 -11.78 -17.07
C VAL A 13 -1.63 -11.28 -15.95
N GLU A 14 -2.32 -12.20 -15.26
CA GLU A 14 -3.24 -11.87 -14.18
C GLU A 14 -2.52 -11.34 -12.95
N ILE A 15 -1.37 -11.92 -12.58
CA ILE A 15 -0.52 -11.41 -11.52
C ILE A 15 -0.03 -9.99 -11.85
N ASP A 16 0.40 -9.73 -13.09
CA ASP A 16 0.83 -8.39 -13.48
C ASP A 16 -0.34 -7.38 -13.42
N GLU A 17 -1.52 -7.77 -13.90
CA GLU A 17 -2.73 -6.94 -13.81
C GLU A 17 -3.15 -6.66 -12.36
N PHE A 18 -3.05 -7.65 -11.48
CA PHE A 18 -3.30 -7.52 -10.05
C PHE A 18 -2.34 -6.52 -9.40
N ILE A 19 -1.02 -6.70 -9.60
CA ILE A 19 0.01 -5.79 -9.08
C ILE A 19 -0.19 -4.37 -9.63
N ASN A 20 -0.51 -4.22 -10.91
CA ASN A 20 -0.82 -2.92 -11.53
C ASN A 20 -2.08 -2.27 -10.91
N THR A 21 -3.05 -3.07 -10.49
CA THR A 21 -4.28 -2.58 -9.84
C THR A 21 -3.98 -2.08 -8.45
N ALA A 22 -3.22 -2.83 -7.65
CA ALA A 22 -2.76 -2.40 -6.32
C ALA A 22 -1.92 -1.10 -6.40
N GLU A 23 -0.97 -1.02 -7.35
CA GLU A 23 -0.16 0.19 -7.58
C GLU A 23 -1.03 1.42 -7.90
N LYS A 24 -2.06 1.25 -8.76
CA LYS A 24 -3.04 2.31 -9.04
C LYS A 24 -3.85 2.69 -7.81
N GLY A 25 -4.22 1.72 -6.98
CA GLY A 25 -4.95 1.96 -5.72
C GLY A 25 -4.17 2.87 -4.78
N VAL A 26 -2.88 2.59 -4.59
CA VAL A 26 -1.97 3.43 -3.79
C VAL A 26 -1.84 4.86 -4.37
N LEU A 27 -1.80 5.02 -5.69
CA LEU A 27 -1.81 6.35 -6.32
C LEU A 27 -3.14 7.08 -6.13
N VAL A 28 -4.27 6.38 -6.23
CA VAL A 28 -5.60 6.94 -5.96
C VAL A 28 -5.72 7.36 -4.50
N PHE A 29 -5.17 6.59 -3.57
CA PHE A 29 -5.08 6.99 -2.16
C PHE A 29 -4.35 8.31 -1.98
N LYS A 30 -3.16 8.47 -2.59
CA LYS A 30 -2.40 9.72 -2.54
C LYS A 30 -3.25 10.90 -2.98
N GLU A 31 -3.84 10.83 -4.16
CA GLU A 31 -4.69 11.90 -4.70
C GLU A 31 -5.93 12.13 -3.84
N GLY A 32 -6.54 11.07 -3.30
CA GLY A 32 -7.67 11.15 -2.37
C GLY A 32 -7.31 11.96 -1.13
N VAL A 33 -6.20 11.65 -0.47
CA VAL A 33 -5.76 12.40 0.73
C VAL A 33 -5.41 13.85 0.37
N LEU A 34 -4.79 14.11 -0.78
CA LEU A 34 -4.50 15.49 -1.21
C LEU A 34 -5.78 16.29 -1.47
N ASN A 35 -6.76 15.71 -2.16
CA ASN A 35 -8.06 16.34 -2.41
C ASN A 35 -8.80 16.62 -1.10
N TYR A 36 -8.79 15.65 -0.18
CA TYR A 36 -9.36 15.79 1.16
C TYR A 36 -8.71 16.97 1.91
N LEU A 37 -7.38 16.98 1.99
CA LEU A 37 -6.63 18.03 2.67
C LEU A 37 -6.88 19.39 2.03
N ASN A 38 -7.07 19.46 0.71
CA ASN A 38 -7.35 20.69 -0.04
C ASN A 38 -8.83 21.11 -0.02
N ASN A 39 -9.70 20.36 0.65
CA ASN A 39 -11.16 20.58 0.69
C ASN A 39 -11.81 20.52 -0.71
N GLU A 40 -11.26 19.72 -1.61
CA GLU A 40 -11.77 19.42 -2.96
C GLU A 40 -12.75 18.24 -2.89
N LYS A 41 -13.94 18.47 -2.31
CA LYS A 41 -14.88 17.41 -1.94
C LYS A 41 -15.37 16.54 -3.10
N GLU A 42 -15.65 17.15 -4.26
CA GLU A 42 -16.09 16.41 -5.45
C GLU A 42 -14.96 15.51 -5.96
N SER A 43 -13.75 16.08 -6.12
CA SER A 43 -12.56 15.32 -6.51
C SER A 43 -12.22 14.21 -5.51
N PHE A 44 -12.49 14.42 -4.21
CA PHE A 44 -12.29 13.40 -3.18
C PHE A 44 -13.32 12.25 -3.31
N ALA A 45 -14.60 12.57 -3.49
CA ALA A 45 -15.64 11.57 -3.69
C ALA A 45 -15.41 10.71 -4.96
N ASP A 46 -14.89 11.34 -6.02
CA ASP A 46 -14.45 10.62 -7.22
C ASP A 46 -13.34 9.61 -6.89
N LYS A 47 -12.41 9.95 -5.98
CA LYS A 47 -11.34 9.03 -5.54
C LYS A 47 -11.85 7.87 -4.69
N ILE A 48 -12.88 8.07 -3.88
CA ILE A 48 -13.59 6.98 -3.18
C ILE A 48 -14.17 5.99 -4.20
N SER A 49 -14.87 6.51 -5.22
CA SER A 49 -15.44 5.66 -6.28
C SER A 49 -14.36 4.93 -7.10
N ASP A 50 -13.23 5.60 -7.37
CA ASP A 50 -12.10 4.99 -8.05
C ASP A 50 -11.46 3.86 -7.24
N ILE A 51 -11.22 4.07 -5.93
CA ILE A 51 -10.57 3.07 -5.07
C ILE A 51 -11.46 1.83 -4.89
N ASP A 52 -12.78 2.00 -4.76
CA ASP A 52 -13.73 0.89 -4.68
C ASP A 52 -13.67 -0.01 -5.90
N ARG A 53 -13.61 0.58 -7.10
CA ARG A 53 -13.52 -0.18 -8.34
C ARG A 53 -12.18 -0.92 -8.44
N LEU A 54 -11.10 -0.30 -7.98
CA LEU A 54 -9.77 -0.90 -8.03
C LEU A 54 -9.65 -2.05 -7.03
N GLU A 55 -10.08 -1.87 -5.79
CA GLU A 55 -10.08 -2.94 -4.76
C GLU A 55 -10.95 -4.11 -5.20
N ALA A 56 -12.20 -3.87 -5.65
CA ALA A 56 -13.05 -4.96 -6.15
C ALA A 56 -12.45 -5.70 -7.36
N THR A 57 -11.61 -5.02 -8.14
CA THR A 57 -10.86 -5.63 -9.25
C THR A 57 -9.68 -6.45 -8.73
N ALA A 58 -8.93 -5.94 -7.76
CA ALA A 58 -7.81 -6.63 -7.10
C ALA A 58 -8.30 -7.92 -6.42
N ASP A 59 -9.32 -7.84 -5.58
CA ASP A 59 -10.02 -8.97 -4.93
C ASP A 59 -10.37 -10.08 -5.92
N ARG A 60 -10.98 -9.69 -7.03
CA ARG A 60 -11.43 -10.64 -8.06
C ARG A 60 -10.25 -11.31 -8.75
N LEU A 61 -9.18 -10.55 -9.03
CA LEU A 61 -7.97 -11.07 -9.64
C LEU A 61 -7.23 -12.00 -8.68
N GLN A 62 -7.07 -11.63 -7.41
CA GLN A 62 -6.42 -12.44 -6.39
C GLN A 62 -7.13 -13.79 -6.23
N ARG A 63 -8.46 -13.80 -6.03
CA ARG A 63 -9.23 -15.05 -5.91
C ARG A 63 -9.05 -15.96 -7.13
N LYS A 64 -9.00 -15.36 -8.33
CA LYS A 64 -8.78 -16.10 -9.58
C LYS A 64 -7.36 -16.68 -9.64
N ILE A 65 -6.36 -15.89 -9.28
CA ILE A 65 -4.95 -16.31 -9.23
C ILE A 65 -4.79 -17.46 -8.23
N ASP A 66 -5.40 -17.36 -7.04
CA ASP A 66 -5.34 -18.41 -6.03
C ASP A 66 -5.97 -19.71 -6.52
N ASP A 67 -7.17 -19.65 -7.10
CA ASP A 67 -7.85 -20.81 -7.68
C ASP A 67 -6.98 -21.49 -8.76
N GLU A 68 -6.42 -20.72 -9.69
CA GLU A 68 -5.55 -21.25 -10.75
C GLU A 68 -4.23 -21.81 -10.19
N ALA A 69 -3.64 -21.11 -9.23
CA ALA A 69 -2.39 -21.49 -8.58
C ALA A 69 -2.52 -22.82 -7.82
N TYR A 70 -3.57 -23.00 -7.03
CA TYR A 70 -3.80 -24.24 -6.29
C TYR A 70 -4.22 -25.42 -7.18
N GLN A 71 -4.96 -25.17 -8.27
CA GLN A 71 -5.41 -26.25 -9.17
C GLN A 71 -4.31 -26.76 -10.11
N HIS A 72 -3.33 -25.92 -10.45
CA HIS A 72 -2.33 -26.22 -11.48
C HIS A 72 -0.88 -26.24 -11.01
N SER A 73 -0.60 -25.99 -9.72
CA SER A 73 0.77 -26.05 -9.21
C SER A 73 1.28 -27.48 -9.07
N LEU A 74 2.49 -27.71 -9.59
CA LEU A 74 3.26 -28.94 -9.40
C LEU A 74 4.12 -28.90 -8.11
N LEU A 75 4.26 -27.73 -7.48
CA LEU A 75 5.10 -27.49 -6.29
C LEU A 75 4.34 -26.68 -5.23
N PRO A 76 3.67 -27.35 -4.27
CA PRO A 76 2.82 -26.68 -3.27
C PRO A 76 3.56 -25.70 -2.35
N GLN A 77 4.83 -25.94 -2.06
CA GLN A 77 5.58 -25.09 -1.12
C GLN A 77 5.97 -23.74 -1.74
N SER A 78 6.38 -23.74 -3.01
CA SER A 78 6.69 -22.52 -3.75
C SER A 78 5.44 -21.68 -4.04
N ILE A 79 4.28 -22.32 -4.19
CA ILE A 79 3.03 -21.59 -4.46
C ILE A 79 2.49 -20.89 -3.21
N SER A 80 2.64 -21.50 -2.03
CA SER A 80 2.23 -20.88 -0.77
C SER A 80 2.99 -19.59 -0.48
N ASP A 81 4.29 -19.52 -0.81
CA ASP A 81 5.09 -18.30 -0.66
C ASP A 81 4.63 -17.21 -1.64
N VAL A 82 4.27 -17.57 -2.88
CA VAL A 82 3.74 -16.62 -3.87
C VAL A 82 2.37 -16.08 -3.46
N VAL A 83 1.43 -16.93 -3.06
CA VAL A 83 0.09 -16.51 -2.60
C VAL A 83 0.23 -15.56 -1.40
N SER A 84 1.03 -15.94 -0.40
CA SER A 84 1.32 -15.12 0.78
C SER A 84 1.94 -13.75 0.43
N MET A 85 2.72 -13.66 -0.65
CA MET A 85 3.24 -12.38 -1.15
C MET A 85 2.14 -11.55 -1.83
N LEU A 86 1.26 -12.18 -2.62
CA LEU A 86 0.14 -11.49 -3.26
C LEU A 86 -0.87 -10.96 -2.24
N ASP A 87 -1.13 -11.71 -1.16
CA ASP A 87 -1.95 -11.25 -0.03
C ASP A 87 -1.41 -9.93 0.55
N ARG A 88 -0.09 -9.82 0.69
CA ARG A 88 0.54 -8.58 1.19
C ARG A 88 0.53 -7.43 0.17
N VAL A 89 0.46 -7.74 -1.12
CA VAL A 89 0.24 -6.71 -2.15
C VAL A 89 -1.20 -6.20 -2.07
N ASP A 90 -2.16 -7.09 -1.83
CA ASP A 90 -3.57 -6.76 -1.65
C ASP A 90 -3.81 -5.85 -0.43
N GLU A 91 -3.13 -6.15 0.68
CA GLU A 91 -3.20 -5.32 1.91
C GLU A 91 -2.84 -3.84 1.65
N LEU A 92 -2.06 -3.51 0.61
CA LEU A 92 -1.77 -2.12 0.25
C LEU A 92 -3.01 -1.37 -0.29
N ILE A 93 -3.84 -2.04 -1.09
CA ILE A 93 -5.06 -1.43 -1.65
C ILE A 93 -6.22 -1.46 -0.65
N ASP A 94 -6.30 -2.51 0.18
CA ASP A 94 -7.28 -2.61 1.25
C ASP A 94 -7.14 -1.46 2.25
N ILE A 95 -5.93 -1.28 2.79
CA ILE A 95 -5.70 -0.23 3.79
C ILE A 95 -5.84 1.15 3.17
N ALA A 96 -5.52 1.32 1.89
CA ALA A 96 -5.77 2.54 1.13
C ALA A 96 -7.27 2.87 1.09
N LYS A 97 -8.11 1.91 0.72
CA LYS A 97 -9.58 2.05 0.68
C LYS A 97 -10.13 2.38 2.07
N ASP A 98 -9.80 1.57 3.08
CA ASP A 98 -10.29 1.74 4.44
C ASP A 98 -9.96 3.12 5.00
N ASN A 99 -8.72 3.57 4.79
CA ASN A 99 -8.30 4.90 5.25
C ASN A 99 -9.05 6.03 4.55
N LEU A 100 -9.31 5.96 3.24
CA LEU A 100 -10.09 7.00 2.57
C LEU A 100 -11.54 7.04 3.08
N TYR A 101 -12.16 5.90 3.34
CA TYR A 101 -13.49 5.84 3.95
C TYR A 101 -13.54 6.45 5.35
N LEU A 102 -12.53 6.17 6.19
CA LEU A 102 -12.42 6.82 7.50
C LEU A 102 -12.34 8.35 7.35
N PHE A 103 -11.60 8.84 6.35
CA PHE A 103 -11.48 10.28 6.11
C PHE A 103 -12.79 10.90 5.62
N GLU A 104 -13.55 10.19 4.79
CA GLU A 104 -14.89 10.60 4.34
C GLU A 104 -15.88 10.69 5.51
N LEU A 105 -15.83 9.74 6.44
CA LEU A 105 -16.79 9.64 7.53
C LEU A 105 -16.52 10.62 8.67
N GLU A 106 -15.26 10.80 9.05
CA GLU A 106 -14.92 11.45 10.31
C GLU A 106 -14.78 12.97 10.21
N LEU A 107 -14.44 13.51 9.03
CA LEU A 107 -14.39 14.94 8.69
C LEU A 107 -13.86 15.87 9.82
N PRO A 108 -12.69 15.61 10.44
CA PRO A 108 -12.13 16.49 11.46
C PRO A 108 -11.92 17.91 10.98
N PHE A 109 -11.93 18.84 11.93
CA PHE A 109 -11.31 20.15 11.73
C PHE A 109 -9.81 19.97 11.48
N PHE A 110 -9.35 20.43 10.31
CA PHE A 110 -7.96 20.31 9.89
C PHE A 110 -7.27 21.69 9.81
N PRO A 111 -6.40 22.04 10.77
CA PRO A 111 -5.71 23.33 10.77
C PRO A 111 -4.80 23.54 9.56
N GLU A 112 -4.82 24.74 8.96
CA GLU A 112 -3.97 25.06 7.80
C GLU A 112 -2.48 24.93 8.10
N ASN A 113 -2.07 25.27 9.33
CA ASN A 113 -0.68 25.29 9.78
C ASN A 113 -0.02 23.90 9.92
N ILE A 114 -0.76 22.80 9.76
CA ILE A 114 -0.22 21.43 9.79
C ILE A 114 -0.45 20.68 8.47
N ARG A 115 -1.13 21.29 7.50
CA ARG A 115 -1.49 20.65 6.22
C ARG A 115 -0.28 20.17 5.43
N ASN A 116 0.75 21.00 5.35
CA ASN A 116 1.96 20.67 4.59
C ASN A 116 2.68 19.43 5.15
N GLU A 117 2.65 19.25 6.47
CA GLU A 117 3.22 18.08 7.12
C GLU A 117 2.45 16.80 6.75
N TYR A 118 1.13 16.85 6.63
CA TYR A 118 0.33 15.70 6.20
C TYR A 118 0.44 15.42 4.70
N ILE A 119 0.56 16.44 3.86
CA ILE A 119 0.88 16.27 2.44
C ILE A 119 2.23 15.55 2.31
N ARG A 120 3.23 15.96 3.09
CA ARG A 120 4.54 15.33 3.12
C ARG A 120 4.48 13.90 3.68
N LEU A 121 3.71 13.66 4.75
CA LEU A 121 3.48 12.33 5.30
C LEU A 121 2.88 11.40 4.24
N THR A 122 1.80 11.85 3.59
CA THR A 122 1.10 11.10 2.53
C THR A 122 2.03 10.75 1.39
N THR A 123 2.77 11.76 0.90
CA THR A 123 3.69 11.56 -0.21
C THR A 123 4.77 10.54 0.16
N THR A 124 5.40 10.70 1.33
CA THR A 124 6.50 9.81 1.76
C THR A 124 6.01 8.38 2.00
N SER A 125 4.83 8.23 2.62
CA SER A 125 4.25 6.92 2.90
C SER A 125 3.91 6.16 1.61
N VAL A 126 3.35 6.87 0.63
CA VAL A 126 3.04 6.33 -0.68
C VAL A 126 4.31 5.95 -1.46
N GLU A 127 5.39 6.73 -1.36
CA GLU A 127 6.67 6.38 -2.01
C GLU A 127 7.23 5.04 -1.51
N ALA A 128 7.05 4.70 -0.22
CA ALA A 128 7.45 3.39 0.31
C ALA A 128 6.70 2.25 -0.40
N ALA A 129 5.37 2.38 -0.54
CA ALA A 129 4.54 1.42 -1.25
C ALA A 129 4.89 1.35 -2.75
N LEU A 130 5.06 2.48 -3.43
CA LEU A 130 5.46 2.46 -4.85
C LEU A 130 6.84 1.84 -5.07
N CYS A 131 7.77 1.99 -4.12
CA CYS A 131 9.11 1.38 -4.21
C CYS A 131 9.09 -0.15 -4.07
N VAL A 132 8.11 -0.75 -3.39
CA VAL A 132 8.06 -2.21 -3.22
C VAL A 132 7.49 -2.91 -4.46
N ILE A 133 6.62 -2.27 -5.23
CA ILE A 133 5.96 -2.87 -6.40
C ILE A 133 6.98 -3.37 -7.46
N PRO A 134 8.02 -2.62 -7.86
CA PRO A 134 9.06 -3.15 -8.75
C PRO A 134 9.80 -4.36 -8.18
N ALA A 135 10.01 -4.42 -6.85
CA ALA A 135 10.70 -5.54 -6.20
C ALA A 135 9.86 -6.82 -6.26
N VAL A 136 8.53 -6.72 -6.07
CA VAL A 136 7.58 -7.83 -6.28
C VAL A 136 7.68 -8.37 -7.69
N ARG A 137 7.69 -7.51 -8.71
CA ARG A 137 7.81 -7.94 -10.12
C ARG A 137 9.15 -8.61 -10.41
N THR A 138 10.24 -8.05 -9.86
CA THR A 138 11.60 -8.59 -10.04
C THR A 138 11.77 -9.95 -9.37
N TYR A 139 11.07 -10.23 -8.27
CA TYR A 139 11.16 -11.51 -7.57
C TYR A 139 10.93 -12.72 -8.49
N PHE A 140 9.99 -12.63 -9.44
CA PHE A 140 9.72 -13.73 -10.38
C PHE A 140 10.82 -13.98 -11.42
N ARG A 141 11.77 -13.06 -11.58
CA ARG A 141 12.80 -13.11 -12.64
C ARG A 141 14.22 -13.18 -12.08
N GLU A 142 14.53 -12.29 -11.14
CA GLU A 142 15.87 -12.06 -10.62
C GLU A 142 15.84 -11.90 -9.08
N PRO A 143 15.50 -12.95 -8.31
CA PRO A 143 15.36 -12.89 -6.85
C PRO A 143 16.55 -12.27 -6.11
N VAL A 144 17.76 -12.46 -6.63
CA VAL A 144 19.00 -11.93 -6.03
C VAL A 144 19.04 -10.40 -6.02
N GLN A 145 18.40 -9.74 -6.99
CA GLN A 145 18.38 -8.27 -7.08
C GLN A 145 17.32 -7.63 -6.18
N VAL A 146 16.32 -8.40 -5.71
CA VAL A 146 15.21 -7.91 -4.90
C VAL A 146 15.72 -7.16 -3.68
N ARG A 147 16.71 -7.72 -2.96
CA ARG A 147 17.24 -7.14 -1.72
C ARG A 147 17.75 -5.71 -1.89
N ASP A 148 18.45 -5.44 -2.99
CA ASP A 148 19.03 -4.11 -3.23
C ASP A 148 17.93 -3.08 -3.50
N MET A 149 16.83 -3.50 -4.14
CA MET A 149 15.65 -2.66 -4.40
C MET A 149 14.92 -2.26 -3.11
N LEU A 150 14.87 -3.16 -2.13
CA LEU A 150 14.14 -2.95 -0.87
C LEU A 150 14.75 -1.85 0.01
N THR A 151 16.03 -1.50 -0.19
CA THR A 151 16.69 -0.40 0.54
C THR A 151 15.88 0.91 0.47
N LYS A 152 15.24 1.20 -0.67
CA LYS A 152 14.41 2.39 -0.82
C LYS A 152 13.12 2.32 -0.01
N VAL A 153 12.51 1.13 0.10
CA VAL A 153 11.29 0.93 0.88
C VAL A 153 11.56 1.27 2.34
N TYR A 154 12.61 0.69 2.94
CA TYR A 154 13.00 0.98 4.32
C TYR A 154 13.41 2.44 4.55
N PHE A 155 13.99 3.10 3.54
CA PHE A 155 14.30 4.53 3.64
C PHE A 155 13.02 5.37 3.75
N TYR A 156 12.04 5.15 2.86
CA TYR A 156 10.80 5.93 2.86
C TYR A 156 9.89 5.60 4.04
N GLU A 157 9.86 4.34 4.50
CA GLU A 157 9.19 3.98 5.76
C GLU A 157 9.79 4.76 6.93
N SER A 158 11.12 4.72 7.11
CA SER A 158 11.77 5.44 8.21
C SER A 158 11.57 6.96 8.15
N GLU A 159 11.50 7.55 6.96
CA GLU A 159 11.17 8.96 6.79
C GLU A 159 9.70 9.27 7.12
N THR A 160 8.77 8.40 6.73
CA THR A 160 7.34 8.51 7.05
C THR A 160 7.14 8.48 8.57
N ASP A 161 7.77 7.51 9.20
CA ASP A 161 7.76 7.26 10.62
C ASP A 161 8.33 8.45 11.43
N LYS A 162 9.40 9.09 10.92
CA LYS A 162 9.90 10.39 11.46
C LYS A 162 8.90 11.52 11.31
N ILE A 163 8.28 11.68 10.14
CA ILE A 163 7.30 12.75 9.89
C ILE A 163 6.08 12.58 10.81
N SER A 164 5.58 11.35 10.92
CA SER A 164 4.44 11.01 11.77
C SER A 164 4.72 11.34 13.24
N ARG A 165 5.90 10.99 13.75
CA ARG A 165 6.34 11.38 15.11
C ARG A 165 6.44 12.89 15.30
N ASN A 166 6.88 13.64 14.28
CA ASN A 166 6.95 15.09 14.36
C ASN A 166 5.56 15.75 14.37
N ILE A 167 4.63 15.26 13.55
CA ILE A 167 3.21 15.67 13.57
C ILE A 167 2.63 15.46 14.97
N LYS A 168 2.79 14.25 15.53
CA LYS A 168 2.34 13.91 16.88
C LYS A 168 2.95 14.89 17.91
N ARG A 169 4.25 15.16 17.86
CA ARG A 169 4.90 16.15 18.75
C ARG A 169 4.27 17.54 18.62
N LYS A 170 4.10 18.05 17.40
CA LYS A 170 3.52 19.37 17.12
C LYS A 170 2.10 19.48 17.68
N LEU A 171 1.25 18.48 17.40
CA LEU A 171 -0.13 18.42 17.87
C LEU A 171 -0.21 18.52 19.40
N PHE A 172 0.58 17.72 20.13
CA PHE A 172 0.44 17.65 21.58
C PHE A 172 1.20 18.76 22.33
N HIS A 173 2.31 19.27 21.79
CA HIS A 173 3.18 20.19 22.51
C HIS A 173 3.09 21.64 22.04
N GLU A 174 2.69 21.91 20.80
CA GLU A 174 2.76 23.26 20.20
C GLU A 174 1.38 23.84 19.87
N MET A 175 0.41 23.00 19.51
CA MET A 175 -0.94 23.43 19.12
C MET A 175 -1.86 23.56 20.35
N HIS A 176 -1.64 24.59 21.15
CA HIS A 176 -2.38 24.84 22.39
C HIS A 176 -3.84 25.24 22.18
N GLU A 177 -4.18 25.71 20.98
CA GLU A 177 -5.53 26.10 20.58
C GLU A 177 -6.48 24.91 20.37
N LEU A 178 -5.92 23.72 20.11
CA LEU A 178 -6.70 22.51 19.92
C LEU A 178 -7.01 21.84 21.26
N ASP A 179 -8.25 21.34 21.39
CA ASP A 179 -8.60 20.45 22.50
C ASP A 179 -7.98 19.05 22.31
N LEU A 180 -8.06 18.23 23.36
CA LEU A 180 -7.50 16.88 23.32
C LEU A 180 -8.18 15.98 22.29
N ALA A 181 -9.48 16.13 22.04
CA ALA A 181 -10.22 15.31 21.10
C ALA A 181 -9.76 15.60 19.66
N GLN A 182 -9.63 16.88 19.30
CA GLN A 182 -9.09 17.33 18.01
C GLN A 182 -7.66 16.83 17.79
N LYS A 183 -6.80 16.91 18.82
CA LYS A 183 -5.43 16.37 18.76
C LYS A 183 -5.40 14.87 18.52
N ILE A 184 -6.23 14.12 19.24
CA ILE A 184 -6.34 12.67 19.12
C ILE A 184 -6.86 12.29 17.72
N HIS A 185 -7.84 13.04 17.20
CA HIS A 185 -8.39 12.81 15.87
C HIS A 185 -7.33 13.02 14.78
N LEU A 186 -6.61 14.14 14.82
CA LEU A 186 -5.50 14.41 13.90
C LEU A 186 -4.37 13.37 14.03
N ARG A 187 -4.06 12.92 15.25
CA ARG A 187 -3.11 11.82 15.47
C ARG A 187 -3.55 10.54 14.74
N TYR A 188 -4.84 10.19 14.77
CA TYR A 188 -5.33 9.01 14.05
C TYR A 188 -5.20 9.17 12.54
N PHE A 189 -5.49 10.35 11.99
CA PHE A 189 -5.25 10.61 10.56
C PHE A 189 -3.78 10.39 10.18
N ALA A 190 -2.83 10.82 11.02
CA ALA A 190 -1.41 10.57 10.78
C ALA A 190 -1.08 9.07 10.82
N LEU A 191 -1.66 8.32 11.78
CA LEU A 191 -1.50 6.87 11.89
C LEU A 191 -2.06 6.13 10.66
N HIS A 192 -3.24 6.52 10.18
CA HIS A 192 -3.86 5.93 9.00
C HIS A 192 -2.99 6.15 7.76
N ILE A 193 -2.48 7.36 7.54
CA ILE A 193 -1.57 7.61 6.42
C ILE A 193 -0.29 6.78 6.54
N GLU A 194 0.33 6.74 7.72
CA GLU A 194 1.55 5.97 8.04
C GLU A 194 1.38 4.46 7.78
N SER A 195 0.19 3.90 7.99
CA SER A 195 -0.06 2.46 7.78
C SER A 195 0.23 1.97 6.35
N ILE A 196 0.20 2.85 5.35
CA ILE A 196 0.56 2.50 3.97
C ILE A 196 2.04 2.12 3.86
N SER A 197 2.95 2.86 4.54
CA SER A 197 4.37 2.49 4.54
C SER A 197 4.64 1.27 5.40
N ASP A 198 3.87 1.07 6.47
CA ASP A 198 3.98 -0.12 7.32
C ASP A 198 3.68 -1.38 6.51
N LYS A 199 2.60 -1.38 5.72
CA LYS A 199 2.27 -2.48 4.81
C LYS A 199 3.31 -2.68 3.71
N ALA A 200 3.88 -1.60 3.19
CA ALA A 200 4.99 -1.70 2.24
C ALA A 200 6.23 -2.36 2.86
N GLN A 201 6.53 -2.06 4.13
CA GLN A 201 7.62 -2.68 4.87
C GLN A 201 7.34 -4.16 5.15
N GLU A 202 6.14 -4.51 5.60
CA GLU A 202 5.75 -5.91 5.84
C GLU A 202 5.91 -6.77 4.57
N LEU A 203 5.56 -6.22 3.41
CA LEU A 203 5.80 -6.85 2.11
C LEU A 203 7.30 -6.93 1.76
N ALA A 204 8.09 -5.89 2.04
CA ALA A 204 9.55 -5.91 1.84
C ALA A 204 10.24 -6.97 2.72
N ASP A 205 9.83 -7.10 3.98
CA ASP A 205 10.35 -8.10 4.92
C ASP A 205 10.04 -9.52 4.41
N ALA A 206 8.81 -9.75 3.93
CA ALA A 206 8.42 -11.02 3.33
C ALA A 206 9.25 -11.35 2.07
N LEU A 207 9.42 -10.38 1.16
CA LEU A 207 10.24 -10.53 -0.04
C LEU A 207 11.70 -10.85 0.29
N THR A 208 12.24 -10.25 1.35
CA THR A 208 13.61 -10.52 1.81
C THR A 208 13.77 -11.98 2.22
N ILE A 209 12.84 -12.49 3.03
CA ILE A 209 12.83 -13.90 3.46
C ILE A 209 12.69 -14.84 2.26
N MET A 210 11.77 -14.53 1.35
CA MET A 210 11.53 -15.33 0.14
C MET A 210 12.75 -15.37 -0.79
N ALA A 211 13.45 -14.24 -0.96
CA ALA A 211 14.68 -14.18 -1.76
C ALA A 211 15.83 -14.98 -1.12
N LEU A 212 15.92 -15.03 0.21
CA LEU A 212 16.91 -15.84 0.92
C LEU A 212 16.66 -17.34 0.75
N LYS A 213 15.40 -17.79 0.79
CA LYS A 213 15.04 -19.21 0.59
C LYS A 213 15.49 -19.76 -0.77
N ILE A 214 15.52 -18.92 -1.82
CA ILE A 214 15.94 -19.33 -3.18
C ILE A 214 17.47 -19.50 -3.29
N ASN A 215 18.22 -18.83 -2.43
CA ASN A 215 19.70 -18.84 -2.44
C ASN A 215 20.31 -19.97 -1.59
N ILE A 216 19.49 -20.82 -0.98
CA ILE A 216 19.89 -22.00 -0.19
C ILE A 216 19.64 -23.25 -1.01
#